data_AF-A0A4Y2DJW2-F1
#
_entry.id   AF-A0A4Y2DJW2-F1
#
_cell.length_a   1.000
_cell.length_b   1.000
_cell.length_c   1.000
_cell.angle_alpha   90.00
_cell.angle_beta   90.00
_cell.angle_gamma   90.00
#
_symmetry.space_group_name_H-M   'P 1'
#
loop_
_entity.id
_entity.type
_entity.pdbx_description
1 polymer ?
#
loop_
_entity_poly.entity_id
_entity_poly.type
_entity_poly.pdbx_seq_one_letter_code
_entity_poly.pdbx_strand_id
1 'polypeptide(L)'
;MPKRKSIFLPRLGPETTVNDSTNFFSPLNLKFLQCHRLKTKCQPYVSFHIDVYENGLKQLLDSTVWPEGCLIAEFYGKLRNDQISKEVTPWSDSKHPSFFVLSTNTDSK
;
A
#
# COMPACT_ATOMS: atom_id res chain seq x y z
N MET A 1 -12.31 24.81 -1.08
CA MET A 1 -11.54 23.60 -1.49
C MET A 1 -12.22 22.37 -0.91
N PRO A 2 -12.35 21.25 -1.64
CA PRO A 2 -12.94 20.02 -1.10
C PRO A 2 -12.11 19.51 0.08
N LYS A 3 -12.78 18.95 1.10
CA LYS A 3 -12.13 18.41 2.30
C LYS A 3 -11.31 17.17 1.92
N ARG A 4 -10.05 17.13 2.35
CA ARG A 4 -9.15 15.98 2.18
C ARG A 4 -9.29 15.00 3.35
N LYS A 5 -9.20 13.72 3.02
CA LYS A 5 -9.26 12.57 3.91
C LYS A 5 -8.23 11.56 3.44
N SER A 6 -7.84 10.63 4.30
CA SER A 6 -6.89 9.60 3.91
C SER A 6 -7.20 8.24 4.49
N ILE A 7 -6.64 7.22 3.83
CA ILE A 7 -6.61 5.85 4.34
C ILE A 7 -5.16 5.38 4.51
N PHE A 8 -5.00 4.46 5.44
CA PHE A 8 -3.81 3.66 5.63
C PHE A 8 -4.02 2.28 5.04
N LEU A 9 -3.13 1.90 4.13
CA LEU A 9 -3.13 0.61 3.44
C LEU A 9 -1.87 -0.17 3.84
N PRO A 10 -1.93 -0.99 4.90
CA PRO A 10 -0.78 -1.75 5.39
C PRO A 10 -0.61 -3.11 4.71
N ARG A 11 0.59 -3.69 4.93
CA ARG A 11 0.91 -5.11 4.68
C ARG A 11 0.84 -5.55 3.21
N LEU A 12 1.12 -4.65 2.27
CA LEU A 12 1.30 -5.07 0.87
C LEU A 12 2.67 -5.70 0.66
N GLY A 13 2.83 -6.47 -0.42
CA GLY A 13 4.10 -7.11 -0.76
C GLY A 13 5.22 -6.08 -0.95
N PRO A 14 6.47 -6.41 -0.59
CA PRO A 14 7.57 -5.43 -0.49
C PRO A 14 7.94 -4.76 -1.82
N GLU A 15 7.61 -5.41 -2.93
CA GLU A 15 7.81 -4.92 -4.30
C GLU A 15 6.68 -4.00 -4.79
N THR A 16 5.60 -3.85 -4.03
CA THR A 16 4.48 -2.97 -4.43
C THR A 16 4.97 -1.53 -4.49
N THR A 17 4.76 -0.88 -5.63
CA THR A 17 5.17 0.51 -5.86
C THR A 17 4.01 1.48 -5.65
N VAL A 18 4.33 2.79 -5.63
CA VAL A 18 3.31 3.83 -5.67
C VAL A 18 2.46 3.73 -6.94
N ASN A 19 3.09 3.39 -8.08
CA ASN A 19 2.42 3.27 -9.37
C ASN A 19 1.40 2.12 -9.40
N ASP A 20 1.75 0.97 -8.84
CA ASP A 20 0.83 -0.18 -8.73
C ASP A 20 -0.40 0.20 -7.91
N SER A 21 -0.17 0.88 -6.79
CA SER A 21 -1.23 1.39 -5.93
C SER A 21 -2.11 2.41 -6.67
N THR A 22 -1.54 3.38 -7.38
CA THR A 22 -2.34 4.38 -8.12
C THR A 22 -3.12 3.77 -9.28
N ASN A 23 -2.56 2.77 -9.97
CA ASN A 23 -3.22 2.07 -11.06
C ASN A 23 -4.43 1.28 -10.58
N PHE A 24 -4.33 0.65 -9.41
CA PHE A 24 -5.46 -0.04 -8.78
C PHE A 24 -6.68 0.87 -8.56
N PHE A 25 -6.46 2.15 -8.22
CA PHE A 25 -7.55 3.12 -8.02
C PHE A 25 -8.01 3.82 -9.30
N SER A 26 -7.33 3.64 -10.43
CA SER A 26 -7.67 4.32 -11.69
C SER A 26 -9.14 4.07 -12.12
N PRO A 27 -9.69 2.85 -12.05
CA PRO A 27 -11.08 2.58 -12.43
C PRO A 27 -12.13 3.30 -11.55
N LEU A 28 -11.76 3.72 -10.34
CA LEU A 28 -12.66 4.42 -9.41
C LEU A 28 -12.91 5.89 -9.81
N ASN A 29 -12.17 6.41 -10.81
CA ASN A 29 -12.33 7.77 -11.32
C ASN A 29 -12.34 8.84 -10.21
N LEU A 30 -11.46 8.70 -9.23
CA LEU A 30 -11.36 9.61 -8.10
C LEU A 30 -10.92 11.00 -8.58
N LYS A 31 -11.65 12.05 -8.16
CA LYS A 31 -11.34 13.45 -8.54
C LYS A 31 -9.98 13.94 -8.05
N PHE A 32 -9.42 13.29 -7.04
CA PHE A 32 -8.11 13.57 -6.47
C PHE A 32 -7.61 12.33 -5.75
N LEU A 33 -6.34 11.99 -6.00
CA LEU A 33 -5.63 10.94 -5.32
C LEU A 33 -4.14 11.33 -5.21
N GLN A 34 -3.58 11.22 -4.01
CA GLN A 34 -2.14 11.22 -3.79
C GLN A 34 -1.76 9.99 -2.98
N CYS A 35 -0.84 9.19 -3.50
CA CYS A 35 -0.37 7.99 -2.84
C CYS A 35 1.09 8.20 -2.40
N HIS A 36 1.37 7.88 -1.14
CA HIS A 36 2.70 7.95 -0.57
C HIS A 36 3.06 6.60 0.04
N ARG A 37 4.16 6.00 -0.42
CA ARG A 37 4.76 4.85 0.26
C ARG A 37 5.34 5.32 1.59
N LEU A 38 5.01 4.60 2.66
CA LEU A 38 5.44 4.95 4.01
C LEU A 38 6.76 4.27 4.35
N LYS A 39 7.62 5.01 5.07
CA LYS A 39 8.85 4.49 5.64
C LYS A 39 8.49 3.50 6.74
N THR A 40 8.81 2.22 6.52
CA THR A 40 8.61 1.14 7.47
C THR A 40 9.94 0.67 8.05
N LYS A 41 9.92 0.20 9.30
CA LYS A 41 11.06 -0.51 9.92
C LYS A 41 11.05 -2.01 9.59
N CYS A 42 9.91 -2.54 9.17
CA CYS A 42 9.71 -3.95 8.87
C CYS A 42 9.80 -4.14 7.36
N GLN A 43 10.82 -4.88 6.91
CA GLN A 43 11.07 -5.17 5.48
C GLN A 43 10.10 -6.13 4.78
N PRO A 44 9.40 -7.09 5.42
CA PRO A 44 8.63 -8.07 4.64
C PRO A 44 7.38 -7.49 3.98
N TYR A 45 7.00 -6.25 4.32
CA TYR A 45 5.84 -5.59 3.76
C TYR A 45 6.06 -4.10 3.59
N VAL A 46 5.21 -3.47 2.78
CA VAL A 46 5.12 -2.02 2.65
C VAL A 46 3.73 -1.54 3.04
N SER A 47 3.65 -0.25 3.37
CA SER A 47 2.40 0.41 3.68
C SER A 47 2.30 1.70 2.89
N PHE A 48 1.07 2.11 2.59
CA PHE A 48 0.78 3.33 1.85
C PHE A 48 -0.16 4.23 2.62
N HIS A 49 0.01 5.53 2.41
CA HIS A 49 -0.94 6.56 2.76
C HIS A 49 -1.58 7.09 1.48
N ILE A 50 -2.90 7.04 1.42
CA ILE A 50 -3.65 7.48 0.24
C ILE A 50 -4.53 8.65 0.65
N ASP A 51 -4.22 9.82 0.11
CA ASP A 51 -4.99 11.05 0.25
C ASP A 51 -6.03 11.14 -0.87
N VAL A 52 -7.27 11.39 -0.50
CA VAL A 52 -8.40 11.60 -1.41
C VAL A 52 -9.27 12.75 -0.93
N TYR A 53 -10.23 13.16 -1.77
CA TYR A 53 -11.35 13.96 -1.28
C TYR A 53 -12.34 13.10 -0.48
N GLU A 54 -13.11 13.74 0.39
CA GLU A 54 -14.10 13.08 1.26
C GLU A 54 -15.12 12.22 0.48
N ASN A 55 -15.46 12.59 -0.76
CA ASN A 55 -16.31 11.76 -1.62
C ASN A 55 -15.63 10.48 -2.12
N GLY A 56 -14.31 10.52 -2.30
CA GLY A 56 -13.47 9.37 -2.66
C GLY A 56 -13.28 8.42 -1.48
N LEU A 57 -13.21 8.96 -0.25
CA LEU A 57 -13.07 8.14 0.97
C LEU A 57 -14.20 7.12 1.09
N LYS A 58 -15.45 7.51 0.82
CA LYS A 58 -16.60 6.60 0.89
C LYS A 58 -16.46 5.40 -0.05
N GLN A 59 -15.93 5.61 -1.26
CA GLN A 59 -15.66 4.52 -2.21
C GLN A 59 -14.53 3.63 -1.73
N LEU A 60 -13.47 4.22 -1.16
CA LEU A 60 -12.34 3.45 -0.63
C LEU A 60 -12.69 2.65 0.63
N LEU A 61 -13.73 3.03 1.38
CA LEU A 61 -14.21 2.27 2.54
C LEU A 61 -15.19 1.15 2.18
N ASP A 62 -15.60 1.06 0.91
CA ASP A 62 -16.41 -0.05 0.42
C ASP A 62 -15.52 -1.30 0.25
N SER A 63 -15.85 -2.39 0.97
CA SER A 63 -15.06 -3.62 0.92
C SER A 63 -15.08 -4.29 -0.45
N THR A 64 -16.09 -4.02 -1.29
CA THR A 64 -16.20 -4.61 -2.64
C THR A 64 -15.13 -4.11 -3.61
N VAL A 65 -14.49 -2.98 -3.31
CA VAL A 65 -13.41 -2.42 -4.11
C VAL A 65 -12.09 -3.19 -3.91
N TRP A 66 -11.92 -3.86 -2.77
CA TRP A 66 -10.64 -4.44 -2.38
C TRP A 66 -10.55 -5.93 -2.67
N PRO A 67 -9.38 -6.43 -3.11
CA PRO A 67 -9.10 -7.85 -3.13
C PRO A 67 -9.25 -8.47 -1.74
N GLU A 68 -9.56 -9.77 -1.73
CA GLU A 68 -9.65 -10.54 -0.50
C GLU A 68 -8.34 -10.45 0.31
N GLY A 69 -8.46 -10.26 1.62
CA GLY A 69 -7.31 -10.17 2.53
C GLY A 69 -6.65 -8.79 2.61
N CYS A 70 -7.07 -7.80 1.80
CA CYS A 70 -6.58 -6.43 1.94
C CYS A 70 -7.08 -5.78 3.24
N LEU A 71 -6.17 -5.12 3.94
CA LEU A 71 -6.48 -4.35 5.15
C LEU A 71 -6.50 -2.87 4.82
N ILE A 72 -7.51 -2.16 5.30
CA ILE A 72 -7.59 -0.70 5.21
C ILE A 72 -8.09 -0.10 6.52
N ALA A 73 -7.66 1.12 6.80
CA ALA A 73 -8.19 1.92 7.89
C ALA A 73 -8.24 3.38 7.49
N GLU A 74 -9.21 4.16 7.99
CA GLU A 74 -9.14 5.61 7.88
C GLU A 74 -7.89 6.11 8.63
N PHE A 75 -7.16 7.02 8.01
CA PHE A 75 -5.99 7.65 8.60
C PHE A 75 -6.39 9.02 9.16
N TYR A 76 -6.20 9.19 10.46
CA TYR A 76 -6.47 10.45 11.14
C TYR A 76 -5.18 11.22 11.40
N GLY A 77 -5.16 12.50 11.01
CA GLY A 77 -4.02 13.39 11.19
C GLY A 77 -3.38 13.80 9.87
N LYS A 78 -2.15 14.32 9.94
CA LYS A 78 -1.38 14.76 8.78
C LYS A 78 -0.18 13.85 8.59
N LEU A 79 0.05 13.40 7.36
CA LEU A 79 1.28 12.71 7.00
C LEU A 79 2.47 13.66 7.15
N ARG A 80 3.50 13.24 7.88
CA ARG A 80 4.75 14.01 8.02
C ARG A 80 5.75 13.57 6.96
N ASN A 81 6.54 14.51 6.46
CA ASN A 81 7.52 14.23 5.41
C ASN A 81 8.59 13.18 5.81
N ASP A 82 8.93 13.08 7.09
CA ASP A 82 9.88 12.08 7.60
C ASP A 82 9.33 10.64 7.59
N GLN A 83 8.00 10.50 7.45
CA GLN A 83 7.30 9.21 7.36
C GLN A 83 7.19 8.72 5.91
N ILE A 84 7.52 9.53 4.91
CA ILE A 84 7.45 9.15 3.50
C ILE A 84 8.74 8.44 3.12
N SER A 85 8.64 7.28 2.46
CA SER A 85 9.82 6.63 1.91
C SER A 85 10.32 7.41 0.71
N LYS A 86 11.62 7.69 0.68
CA LYS A 86 12.28 8.02 -0.59
C LYS A 86 12.32 6.71 -1.37
N GLU A 87 11.59 6.62 -2.47
CA GLU A 87 11.61 5.42 -3.31
C GLU A 87 13.04 5.27 -3.84
N VAL A 88 13.81 4.37 -3.23
CA VAL A 88 15.14 4.01 -3.69
C VAL A 88 14.89 2.88 -4.67
N THR A 89 15.08 3.15 -5.96
CA THR A 89 15.18 2.10 -6.98
C THR A 89 16.09 1.01 -6.43
N PRO A 90 15.69 -0.28 -6.43
CA PRO A 90 16.54 -1.31 -5.86
C PRO A 90 17.86 -1.29 -6.63
N TRP A 91 18.90 -0.79 -5.99
CA TRP A 91 20.26 -0.96 -6.47
C TRP A 91 20.47 -2.47 -6.51
N SER A 92 20.64 -2.99 -7.73
CA SER A 92 20.84 -4.41 -7.99
C SER A 92 22.17 -4.88 -7.42
N ASP A 93 22.28 -4.99 -6.10
CA ASP A 93 23.34 -5.76 -5.46
C ASP A 93 22.86 -7.20 -5.35
N SER A 94 23.06 -7.89 -6.46
CA SER A 94 23.14 -9.33 -6.54
C SER A 94 24.16 -9.88 -5.54
N LYS A 95 23.77 -10.19 -4.27
CA LYS A 95 24.34 -11.26 -3.42
C LYS A 95 23.43 -11.63 -2.22
N HIS A 96 22.62 -12.69 -2.39
CA HIS A 96 22.17 -13.70 -1.39
C HIS A 96 21.38 -13.30 -0.11
N PRO A 97 20.58 -14.21 0.52
CA PRO A 97 19.87 -15.41 0.04
C PRO A 97 18.32 -15.25 0.12
N SER A 98 17.63 -16.03 -0.69
CA SER A 98 16.18 -16.26 -0.64
C SER A 98 15.70 -16.70 0.74
N PHE A 99 14.88 -15.89 1.42
CA PHE A 99 14.28 -16.20 2.72
C PHE A 99 12.83 -16.72 2.63
N PHE A 100 12.43 -17.28 1.48
CA PHE A 100 11.17 -17.99 1.37
C PHE A 100 11.44 -19.49 1.23
N VAL A 101 11.59 -20.17 2.37
CA VAL A 101 11.26 -21.60 2.43
C VAL A 101 9.76 -21.67 2.67
N LEU A 102 9.01 -21.85 1.59
CA LEU A 102 7.63 -22.29 1.67
C LEU A 102 7.67 -23.79 2.03
N SER A 103 7.45 -24.12 3.30
CA SER A 103 7.27 -25.51 3.73
C SER A 103 6.05 -26.09 3.04
N THR A 104 6.28 -26.92 2.03
CA THR A 104 5.25 -27.80 1.45
C THR A 104 5.24 -29.09 2.25
N ASN A 105 4.35 -29.20 3.23
CA ASN A 105 3.98 -30.50 3.74
C ASN A 105 3.14 -31.19 2.67
N THR A 106 3.76 -32.13 1.95
CA THR A 106 3.05 -33.11 1.14
C THR A 106 2.89 -34.35 1.99
N ASP A 107 1.71 -34.55 2.58
CA ASP A 107 1.32 -35.84 3.14
C ASP A 107 0.34 -36.48 2.15
N SER A 108 0.78 -37.55 1.51
CA SER A 108 -0.07 -38.53 0.85
C SER A 108 0.76 -39.78 0.56
N LYS A 109 0.58 -40.81 1.40
CA LYS A 109 0.61 -42.20 0.95
C LYS A 109 -0.44 -43.00 1.70
#